data_AF-A0A0X3BKX3-F1
#
_entry.id   AF-A0A0X3BKX3-F1
#
_cell.length_a   1.000
_cell.length_b   1.000
_cell.length_c   1.000
_cell.angle_alpha   90.00
_cell.angle_beta   90.00
_cell.angle_gamma   90.00
#
_symmetry.space_group_name_H-M   'P 1'
#
loop_
_entity.id
_entity.type
_entity.pdbx_description
1 polymer ?
#
loop_
_entity_poly.entity_id
_entity_poly.type
_entity_poly.pdbx_seq_one_letter_code
_entity_poly.pdbx_strand_id
1 'polypeptide(L)'
;MNDRSKVIACFREAGFRMDKDRFEHRLVAQKFVYLLKLKGVAFGYPFHLYVRGPYSPLLAREYYQHADEFSRCETESTLSPTEAEHVAELTALFDKSPSLLEIGATYGYLAYEMHQPPQQAYRTVRRMKSFYPSEQIVRGVNRAKQYLFVPTDEEKAALDAELGEWQRAGIRSMRH
;
A
#
# COMPACT_ATOMS: atom_id res chain seq x y z
N MET A 1 -6.98 -20.86 3.72
CA MET A 1 -6.94 -20.27 2.37
C MET A 1 -5.50 -20.36 1.87
N ASN A 2 -5.26 -20.84 0.64
CA ASN A 2 -3.92 -20.78 0.05
C ASN A 2 -3.59 -19.31 -0.27
N ASP A 3 -2.37 -18.85 0.05
CA ASP A 3 -1.94 -17.47 -0.19
C ASP A 3 -2.07 -17.06 -1.66
N ARG A 4 -1.79 -17.97 -2.60
CA ARG A 4 -1.98 -17.71 -4.03
C ARG A 4 -3.44 -17.34 -4.33
N SER A 5 -4.36 -18.20 -3.89
CA SER A 5 -5.80 -18.02 -4.12
C SER A 5 -6.32 -16.72 -3.50
N LYS A 6 -5.75 -16.29 -2.36
CA LYS A 6 -6.04 -14.99 -1.74
C LYS A 6 -5.53 -13.83 -2.60
N VAL A 7 -4.28 -13.88 -3.06
CA VAL A 7 -3.72 -12.83 -3.94
C VAL A 7 -4.56 -12.69 -5.21
N ILE A 8 -4.96 -13.80 -5.82
CA ILE A 8 -5.84 -13.79 -7.00
C ILE A 8 -7.18 -13.13 -6.66
N ALA A 9 -7.75 -13.40 -5.49
CA ALA A 9 -8.98 -12.75 -5.04
C ALA A 9 -8.80 -11.24 -4.82
N CYS A 10 -7.68 -10.79 -4.24
CA CYS A 10 -7.33 -9.37 -4.14
C CYS A 10 -7.18 -8.72 -5.52
N PHE A 11 -6.58 -9.40 -6.49
CA PHE A 11 -6.44 -8.89 -7.85
C PHE A 11 -7.78 -8.82 -8.58
N ARG A 12 -8.66 -9.81 -8.39
CA ARG A 12 -10.04 -9.79 -8.88
C ARG A 12 -10.79 -8.57 -8.36
N GLU A 13 -10.75 -8.35 -7.04
CA GLU A 13 -11.41 -7.21 -6.38
C GLU A 13 -10.83 -5.86 -6.86
N ALA A 14 -9.51 -5.78 -7.07
CA ALA A 14 -8.86 -4.58 -7.59
C ALA A 14 -9.12 -4.32 -9.09
N GLY A 15 -9.78 -5.26 -9.80
CA GLY A 15 -9.90 -5.24 -11.26
C GLY A 15 -8.55 -5.34 -11.98
N PHE A 16 -7.56 -5.99 -11.36
CA PHE A 16 -6.21 -6.15 -11.93
C PHE A 16 -6.04 -7.55 -12.51
N ARG A 17 -5.89 -7.64 -13.83
CA ARG A 17 -5.54 -8.91 -14.51
C ARG A 17 -4.04 -8.94 -14.76
N MET A 18 -3.37 -9.86 -14.06
CA MET A 18 -1.92 -9.94 -14.07
C MET A 18 -1.42 -10.52 -15.40
N ASP A 19 -0.40 -9.88 -15.97
CA ASP A 19 0.30 -10.35 -17.17
C ASP A 19 1.78 -10.47 -16.78
N LYS A 20 2.28 -11.70 -16.73
CA LYS A 20 3.66 -11.97 -16.28
C LYS A 20 4.71 -11.40 -17.22
N ASP A 21 4.40 -11.17 -18.50
CA ASP A 21 5.36 -10.72 -19.50
C ASP A 21 5.50 -9.19 -19.48
N ARG A 22 4.48 -8.48 -18.97
CA ARG A 22 4.54 -7.04 -18.72
C ARG A 22 5.28 -6.68 -17.43
N PHE A 23 6.40 -5.97 -17.58
CA PHE A 23 7.21 -5.52 -16.45
C PHE A 23 6.43 -4.69 -15.41
N GLU A 24 5.56 -3.79 -15.88
CA GLU A 24 4.72 -2.96 -15.01
C GLU A 24 3.76 -3.79 -14.16
N HIS A 25 3.17 -4.85 -14.74
CA HIS A 25 2.27 -5.74 -14.01
C HIS A 25 3.02 -6.49 -12.91
N ARG A 26 4.25 -6.94 -13.17
CA ARG A 26 5.12 -7.54 -12.14
C ARG A 26 5.41 -6.57 -11.00
N LEU A 27 5.61 -5.28 -11.29
CA LEU A 27 5.74 -4.27 -10.25
C LEU A 27 4.45 -4.11 -9.45
N VAL A 28 3.32 -3.91 -10.12
CA VAL A 28 2.01 -3.76 -9.47
C VAL A 28 1.75 -4.94 -8.54
N ALA A 29 1.87 -6.18 -9.02
CA ALA A 29 1.64 -7.38 -8.21
C ALA A 29 2.47 -7.39 -6.92
N GLN A 30 3.77 -7.13 -7.04
CA GLN A 30 4.70 -7.16 -5.90
C GLN A 30 4.38 -6.07 -4.87
N LYS A 31 4.08 -4.85 -5.33
CA LYS A 31 3.86 -3.71 -4.43
C LYS A 31 2.47 -3.71 -3.82
N PHE A 32 1.48 -4.14 -4.58
CA PHE A 32 0.10 -4.22 -4.15
C PHE A 32 -0.05 -5.23 -3.01
N VAL A 33 0.48 -6.46 -3.20
CA VAL A 33 0.47 -7.49 -2.15
C VAL A 33 1.25 -7.04 -0.92
N TYR A 34 2.40 -6.37 -1.11
CA TYR A 34 3.19 -5.88 0.03
C TYR A 34 2.45 -4.79 0.84
N LEU A 35 1.79 -3.83 0.19
CA LEU A 35 1.03 -2.80 0.89
C LEU A 35 -0.16 -3.40 1.65
N LEU A 36 -0.88 -4.35 1.04
CA LEU A 36 -1.94 -5.10 1.74
C LEU A 36 -1.40 -5.85 2.96
N LYS A 37 -0.21 -6.45 2.84
CA LYS A 37 0.46 -7.10 3.97
C LYS A 37 0.71 -6.13 5.12
N LEU A 38 1.24 -4.93 4.82
CA LEU A 38 1.46 -3.89 5.83
C LEU A 38 0.15 -3.39 6.46
N LYS A 39 -0.96 -3.39 5.72
CA LYS A 39 -2.30 -3.06 6.23
C LYS A 39 -2.94 -4.19 7.05
N GLY A 40 -2.28 -5.34 7.17
CA GLY A 40 -2.71 -6.46 8.02
C GLY A 40 -3.35 -7.64 7.28
N VAL A 41 -3.38 -7.63 5.94
CA VAL A 41 -3.82 -8.81 5.18
C VAL A 41 -2.76 -9.90 5.27
N ALA A 42 -3.13 -11.06 5.82
CA ALA A 42 -2.19 -12.15 6.04
C ALA A 42 -1.77 -12.82 4.71
N PHE A 43 -0.47 -12.76 4.42
CA PHE A 43 0.22 -13.50 3.35
C PHE A 43 1.55 -14.08 3.88
N GLY A 44 1.87 -15.32 3.52
CA GLY A 44 3.12 -16.02 3.85
C GLY A 44 4.31 -15.66 2.96
N TYR A 45 4.21 -14.63 2.12
CA TYR A 45 5.31 -14.20 1.25
C TYR A 45 6.35 -13.34 2.01
N PRO A 46 7.63 -13.73 2.06
CA PRO A 46 8.70 -12.89 2.59
C PRO A 46 9.08 -11.81 1.58
N PHE A 47 9.28 -10.58 2.05
CA PHE A 47 9.67 -9.43 1.22
C PHE A 47 10.99 -8.85 1.70
N HIS A 48 11.85 -8.49 0.74
CA HIS A 48 13.08 -7.75 0.99
C HIS A 48 13.15 -6.53 0.09
N LEU A 49 13.90 -5.51 0.51
CA LEU A 49 14.04 -4.27 -0.25
C LEU A 49 15.07 -4.41 -1.38
N TYR A 50 14.63 -4.15 -2.61
CA TYR A 50 15.49 -4.08 -3.80
C TYR A 50 15.44 -2.69 -4.43
N VAL A 51 16.20 -2.47 -5.51
CA VAL A 51 16.21 -1.22 -6.29
C VAL A 51 14.79 -0.79 -6.68
N ARG A 52 13.96 -1.74 -7.13
CA ARG A 52 12.56 -1.49 -7.48
C ARG A 52 11.59 -1.55 -6.30
N GLY A 53 12.06 -1.44 -5.06
CA GLY A 53 11.25 -1.53 -3.83
C GLY A 53 11.08 -2.96 -3.31
N PRO A 54 10.17 -3.20 -2.34
CA PRO A 54 9.97 -4.50 -1.69
C PRO A 54 9.56 -5.59 -2.67
N TYR A 55 10.23 -6.74 -2.63
CA TYR A 55 9.99 -7.82 -3.58
C TYR A 55 10.04 -9.18 -2.89
N SER A 56 9.13 -10.06 -3.29
CA SER A 56 9.08 -11.46 -2.86
C SER A 56 9.34 -12.39 -4.05
N PRO A 57 10.47 -13.13 -4.05
CA PRO A 57 10.73 -14.18 -5.03
C PRO A 57 9.69 -15.32 -5.01
N LEU A 58 9.09 -15.59 -3.84
CA LEU A 58 8.05 -16.62 -3.72
C LEU A 58 6.75 -16.17 -4.41
N LEU A 59 6.28 -14.94 -4.16
CA LEU A 59 5.16 -14.38 -4.91
C LEU A 59 5.43 -14.36 -6.42
N ALA A 60 6.68 -14.06 -6.80
CA ALA A 60 7.05 -14.08 -8.21
C ALA A 60 6.89 -15.46 -8.83
N ARG A 61 7.38 -16.49 -8.14
CA ARG A 61 7.23 -17.88 -8.58
C ARG A 61 5.75 -18.24 -8.81
N GLU A 62 4.85 -17.80 -7.93
CA GLU A 62 3.41 -18.08 -8.07
C GLU A 62 2.84 -17.51 -9.38
N TYR A 63 3.02 -16.22 -9.67
CA TYR A 63 2.45 -15.63 -10.90
C TYR A 63 3.18 -16.04 -12.18
N TYR A 64 4.37 -16.64 -12.08
CA TYR A 64 5.05 -17.27 -13.23
C TYR A 64 4.56 -18.70 -13.48
N GLN A 65 4.38 -19.50 -12.43
CA GLN A 65 3.96 -20.90 -12.53
C GLN A 65 2.46 -21.06 -12.78
N HIS A 66 1.65 -20.13 -12.27
CA HIS A 66 0.19 -20.15 -12.35
C HIS A 66 -0.35 -18.97 -13.16
N ALA A 67 0.35 -18.60 -14.24
CA ALA A 67 0.07 -17.39 -15.02
C ALA A 67 -1.39 -17.31 -15.52
N ASP A 68 -1.98 -18.43 -15.93
CA ASP A 68 -3.37 -18.49 -16.36
C ASP A 68 -4.35 -18.12 -15.24
N GLU A 69 -4.20 -18.70 -14.04
CA GLU A 69 -5.04 -18.41 -12.86
C GLU A 69 -4.99 -16.91 -12.52
N PHE A 70 -3.79 -16.32 -12.54
CA PHE A 70 -3.55 -14.90 -12.25
C PHE A 70 -4.10 -13.96 -13.35
N SER A 71 -4.00 -14.34 -14.62
CA SER A 71 -4.48 -13.53 -15.74
C SER A 71 -6.00 -13.51 -15.86
N ARG A 72 -6.66 -14.61 -15.50
CA ARG A 72 -8.12 -14.76 -15.53
C ARG A 72 -8.78 -14.40 -14.21
N CYS A 73 -7.99 -14.20 -13.16
CA CYS A 73 -8.44 -14.01 -11.79
C CYS A 73 -9.31 -15.18 -11.28
N GLU A 74 -8.94 -16.41 -11.66
CA GLU A 74 -9.68 -17.64 -11.35
C GLU A 74 -9.31 -18.18 -9.97
N THR A 75 -10.25 -18.11 -9.03
CA THR A 75 -10.08 -18.63 -7.66
C THR A 75 -11.44 -18.79 -6.97
N GLU A 76 -11.61 -19.90 -6.25
CA GLU A 76 -12.77 -20.13 -5.37
C GLU A 76 -12.71 -19.32 -4.07
N SER A 77 -11.57 -18.67 -3.78
CA SER A 77 -11.42 -17.87 -2.56
C SER A 77 -12.22 -16.57 -2.65
N THR A 78 -12.89 -16.22 -1.55
CA THR A 78 -13.54 -14.93 -1.36
C THR A 78 -12.80 -14.15 -0.27
N LEU A 79 -12.73 -12.83 -0.44
CA LEU A 79 -12.18 -11.95 0.58
C LEU A 79 -13.20 -11.78 1.70
N SER A 80 -12.74 -11.65 2.93
CA SER A 80 -13.57 -11.10 4.00
C SER A 80 -13.94 -9.64 3.68
N PRO A 81 -15.03 -9.09 4.29
CA PRO A 81 -15.41 -7.69 4.07
C PRO A 81 -14.27 -6.70 4.32
N THR A 82 -13.52 -6.87 5.41
CA THR A 82 -12.36 -6.03 5.75
C THR A 82 -11.22 -6.16 4.74
N GLU A 83 -10.91 -7.36 4.25
CA GLU A 83 -9.91 -7.54 3.20
C GLU A 83 -10.34 -6.87 1.88
N ALA A 84 -11.63 -6.97 1.51
CA ALA A 84 -12.17 -6.29 0.34
C ALA A 84 -12.09 -4.75 0.48
N GLU A 85 -12.42 -4.21 1.65
CA GLU A 85 -12.26 -2.78 1.96
C GLU A 85 -10.80 -2.32 1.81
N HIS A 86 -9.84 -3.08 2.36
CA HIS A 86 -8.42 -2.77 2.22
C HIS A 86 -7.95 -2.77 0.75
N VAL A 87 -8.50 -3.67 -0.08
CA VAL A 87 -8.21 -3.73 -1.52
C VAL A 87 -8.83 -2.54 -2.25
N ALA A 88 -10.09 -2.19 -1.93
CA ALA A 88 -10.79 -1.05 -2.53
C ALA A 88 -10.09 0.27 -2.20
N GLU A 89 -9.72 0.49 -0.94
CA GLU A 89 -8.98 1.67 -0.47
C GLU A 89 -7.64 1.79 -1.18
N LEU A 90 -6.84 0.72 -1.23
CA LEU A 90 -5.55 0.70 -1.92
C LEU A 90 -5.72 1.02 -3.41
N THR A 91 -6.73 0.42 -4.04
CA THR A 91 -7.03 0.62 -5.46
C THR A 91 -7.42 2.07 -5.74
N ALA A 92 -8.30 2.66 -4.92
CA ALA A 92 -8.72 4.05 -5.07
C ALA A 92 -7.55 5.03 -4.86
N LEU A 93 -6.69 4.77 -3.86
CA LEU A 93 -5.56 5.64 -3.56
C LEU A 93 -4.46 5.54 -4.61
N PHE A 94 -4.14 4.36 -5.13
CA PHE A 94 -2.98 4.17 -6.01
C PHE A 94 -3.33 4.06 -7.49
N ASP A 95 -4.59 3.80 -7.83
CA ASP A 95 -5.07 3.57 -9.20
C ASP A 95 -4.23 2.53 -9.97
N LYS A 96 -3.71 1.53 -9.23
CA LYS A 96 -2.78 0.51 -9.75
C LYS A 96 -1.55 1.09 -10.48
N SER A 97 -1.21 2.36 -10.25
CA SER A 97 -0.07 3.02 -10.89
C SER A 97 1.25 2.37 -10.46
N PRO A 98 2.03 1.78 -11.38
CA PRO A 98 3.26 1.06 -11.03
C PRO A 98 4.26 1.94 -10.27
N SER A 99 4.42 3.20 -10.68
CA SER A 99 5.35 4.14 -10.05
C SER A 99 4.90 4.55 -8.65
N LEU A 100 3.62 4.88 -8.46
CA LEU A 100 3.10 5.29 -7.17
C LEU A 100 3.11 4.13 -6.17
N LEU A 101 2.77 2.92 -6.63
CA LEU A 101 2.90 1.71 -5.83
C LEU A 101 4.36 1.42 -5.46
N GLU A 102 5.30 1.56 -6.41
CA GLU A 102 6.73 1.38 -6.14
C GLU A 102 7.24 2.35 -5.08
N ILE A 103 6.91 3.63 -5.19
CA ILE A 103 7.29 4.67 -4.24
C ILE A 103 6.63 4.40 -2.88
N GLY A 104 5.32 4.16 -2.88
CA GLY A 104 4.54 3.94 -1.67
C GLY A 104 4.97 2.70 -0.89
N ALA A 105 5.18 1.57 -1.56
CA ALA A 105 5.68 0.35 -0.94
C ALA A 105 7.11 0.52 -0.42
N THR A 106 7.97 1.26 -1.12
CA THR A 106 9.33 1.56 -0.64
C THR A 106 9.27 2.38 0.65
N TYR A 107 8.43 3.42 0.70
CA TYR A 107 8.18 4.18 1.92
C TYR A 107 7.63 3.30 3.03
N GLY A 108 6.61 2.48 2.74
CA GLY A 108 5.99 1.55 3.67
C GLY A 108 7.01 0.61 4.32
N TYR A 109 7.88 0.01 3.52
CA TYR A 109 8.96 -0.85 4.03
C TYR A 109 9.90 -0.10 4.98
N LEU A 110 10.35 1.09 4.58
CA LEU A 110 11.29 1.85 5.41
C LEU A 110 10.65 2.33 6.72
N ALA A 111 9.42 2.83 6.67
CA ALA A 111 8.76 3.43 7.82
C ALA A 111 8.11 2.41 8.76
N TYR A 112 7.49 1.35 8.23
CA TYR A 112 6.67 0.41 9.01
C TYR A 112 7.38 -0.91 9.30
N GLU A 113 8.16 -1.45 8.36
CA GLU A 113 8.91 -2.71 8.57
C GLU A 113 10.27 -2.44 9.24
N MET A 114 11.02 -1.45 8.73
CA MET A 114 12.33 -1.09 9.27
C MET A 114 12.27 -0.04 10.39
N HIS A 115 11.07 0.42 10.75
CA HIS A 115 10.82 1.43 11.79
C HIS A 115 11.68 2.69 11.66
N GLN A 116 12.03 3.10 10.44
CA GLN A 116 12.75 4.36 10.25
C GLN A 116 11.83 5.54 10.56
N PRO A 117 12.34 6.60 11.22
CA PRO A 117 11.61 7.84 11.40
C PRO A 117 11.05 8.36 10.05
N PRO A 118 9.79 8.84 9.98
CA PRO A 118 9.14 9.21 8.72
C PRO A 118 9.95 10.15 7.82
N GLN A 119 10.67 11.11 8.43
CA GLN A 119 11.53 12.04 7.68
C GLN A 119 12.75 11.34 7.07
N GLN A 120 13.35 10.39 7.79
CA GLN A 120 14.46 9.58 7.28
C GLN A 120 13.99 8.63 6.18
N ALA A 121 12.86 7.95 6.37
CA ALA A 121 12.24 7.11 5.35
C ALA A 121 11.98 7.91 4.06
N TYR A 122 11.39 9.11 4.17
CA TYR A 122 11.16 10.00 3.03
C TYR A 122 12.47 10.41 2.31
N ARG A 123 13.51 10.81 3.04
CA ARG A 123 14.82 11.13 2.44
C ARG A 123 15.43 9.95 1.70
N THR A 124 15.34 8.75 2.28
CA THR A 124 15.81 7.51 1.65
C THR A 124 15.03 7.20 0.37
N VAL A 125 13.70 7.35 0.38
CA VAL A 125 12.87 7.18 -0.82
C VAL A 125 13.28 8.17 -1.90
N ARG A 126 13.45 9.47 -1.58
CA ARG A 126 13.90 10.48 -2.56
C ARG A 126 15.22 10.11 -3.23
N ARG A 127 16.16 9.55 -2.47
CA ARG A 127 17.45 9.10 -2.99
C ARG A 127 17.31 7.85 -3.86
N MET A 128 16.58 6.83 -3.38
CA MET A 128 16.40 5.57 -4.10
C MET A 128 15.57 5.71 -5.38
N LYS A 129 14.64 6.67 -5.39
CA LYS A 129 13.63 6.88 -6.43
C LYS A 129 13.85 8.19 -7.19
N SER A 130 15.08 8.70 -7.22
CA SER A 130 15.44 9.98 -7.85
C SER A 130 15.17 10.03 -9.36
N PHE A 131 14.96 8.89 -10.00
CA PHE A 131 14.54 8.78 -11.39
C PHE A 131 13.05 9.08 -11.62
N TYR A 132 12.22 9.17 -10.57
CA TYR A 132 10.86 9.70 -10.67
C TYR A 132 10.85 11.21 -10.35
N PRO A 133 9.95 12.00 -10.99
CA PRO A 133 9.76 13.40 -10.64
C PRO A 133 9.45 13.59 -9.14
N SER A 134 9.96 14.67 -8.54
CA SER A 134 9.77 14.95 -7.11
C SER A 134 8.30 14.98 -6.70
N GLU A 135 7.43 15.54 -7.55
CA GLU A 135 5.97 15.56 -7.32
C GLU A 135 5.38 14.14 -7.23
N GLN A 136 5.85 13.22 -8.08
CA GLN A 136 5.41 11.83 -8.06
C GLN A 136 5.90 11.11 -6.80
N ILE A 137 7.12 11.41 -6.33
CA ILE A 137 7.64 10.88 -5.06
C ILE A 137 6.79 11.36 -3.88
N VAL A 138 6.51 12.66 -3.81
CA VAL A 138 5.65 13.24 -2.76
C VAL A 138 4.27 12.59 -2.79
N ARG A 139 3.66 12.47 -3.97
CA ARG A 139 2.33 11.85 -4.14
C ARG A 139 2.32 10.39 -3.71
N GLY A 140 3.31 9.59 -4.10
CA GLY A 140 3.38 8.16 -3.72
C GLY A 140 3.58 7.96 -2.22
N VAL A 141 4.42 8.78 -1.58
CA VAL A 141 4.62 8.77 -0.12
C VAL A 141 3.34 9.18 0.61
N ASN A 142 2.66 10.23 0.16
CA ASN A 142 1.41 10.68 0.79
C ASN A 142 0.30 9.64 0.68
N ARG A 143 0.16 8.97 -0.48
CA ARG A 143 -0.78 7.85 -0.64
C ARG A 143 -0.47 6.68 0.29
N ALA A 144 0.81 6.37 0.49
CA ALA A 144 1.21 5.32 1.45
C ALA A 144 0.90 5.71 2.90
N LYS A 145 1.13 6.97 3.27
CA LYS A 145 0.72 7.47 4.59
C LYS A 145 -0.79 7.40 4.76
N GLN A 146 -1.56 7.89 3.79
CA GLN A 146 -3.04 7.81 3.84
C GLN A 146 -3.52 6.37 3.98
N TYR A 147 -2.91 5.45 3.23
CA TYR A 147 -3.30 4.04 3.27
C TYR A 147 -2.87 3.33 4.56
N LEU A 148 -1.65 3.56 5.05
CA LEU A 148 -1.09 2.80 6.18
C LEU A 148 -1.29 3.48 7.54
N PHE A 149 -1.71 4.74 7.56
CA PHE A 149 -2.04 5.43 8.80
C PHE A 149 -3.44 5.02 9.23
N VAL A 150 -3.51 4.15 10.23
CA VAL A 150 -4.68 3.95 11.06
C VAL A 150 -4.39 4.74 12.34
N PRO A 151 -5.02 5.90 12.59
CA PRO A 151 -4.84 6.58 13.86
C PRO A 151 -5.23 5.61 14.96
N THR A 152 -4.38 5.44 15.97
CA THR A 152 -4.80 4.68 17.16
C THR A 152 -6.02 5.36 17.78
N ASP A 153 -6.83 4.62 18.54
CA ASP A 153 -7.98 5.22 19.23
C ASP A 153 -7.55 6.38 20.14
N GLU A 154 -6.34 6.31 20.70
CA GLU A 154 -5.71 7.40 21.46
C GLU A 154 -5.35 8.60 20.59
N GLU A 155 -4.72 8.39 19.42
CA GLU A 155 -4.39 9.47 18.48
C GLU A 155 -5.66 10.13 17.93
N LYS A 156 -6.70 9.35 17.70
CA LYS A 156 -8.02 9.82 17.25
C LYS A 156 -8.70 10.66 18.34
N ALA A 157 -8.70 10.17 19.57
CA ALA A 157 -9.22 10.91 20.72
C ALA A 157 -8.43 12.21 20.99
N ALA A 158 -7.11 12.17 20.84
CA ALA A 158 -6.25 13.36 20.97
C ALA A 158 -6.54 14.39 19.88
N LEU A 159 -6.71 13.94 18.63
CA LEU A 159 -7.06 14.81 17.50
C LEU A 159 -8.43 15.47 17.69
N ASP A 160 -9.43 14.70 18.14
CA ASP A 160 -10.78 15.20 18.42
C ASP A 160 -10.78 16.22 19.57
N ALA A 161 -9.99 15.98 20.63
CA ALA A 161 -9.82 16.92 21.73
C ALA A 161 -9.18 18.24 21.27
N GLU A 162 -8.13 18.16 20.45
CA GLU A 162 -7.45 19.33 19.88
C GLU A 162 -8.40 20.14 18.99
N LEU A 163 -9.11 19.49 18.06
CA LEU A 163 -10.12 20.13 17.20
C LEU A 163 -11.22 20.83 18.01
N GLY A 164 -11.67 20.23 19.11
CA GLY A 164 -12.65 20.82 20.02
C GLY A 164 -12.13 22.07 20.76
N GLU A 165 -10.83 22.15 21.05
CA GLU A 165 -10.20 23.37 21.59
C GLU A 165 -10.14 24.49 20.55
N TRP A 166 -9.74 24.18 19.32
CA TRP A 166 -9.71 25.15 18.23
C TRP A 166 -11.10 25.72 17.89
N GLN A 167 -12.15 24.90 17.88
CA GLN A 167 -13.53 25.36 17.68
C GLN A 167 -13.99 26.29 18.81
N ARG A 168 -13.68 25.96 20.07
CA ARG A 168 -14.00 26.82 21.22
C ARG A 168 -13.23 28.14 21.20
N ALA A 169 -11.97 28.12 20.76
CA ALA A 169 -11.15 29.31 20.59
C ALA A 169 -11.67 30.21 19.45
N GLY A 170 -12.07 29.61 18.32
CA GLY A 170 -12.69 30.33 17.19
C GLY A 170 -14.03 30.99 17.57
N ILE A 171 -14.89 30.30 18.33
CA ILE A 171 -16.17 30.86 18.83
C ILE A 171 -15.94 32.04 19.78
N ARG A 172 -14.88 32.01 20.60
CA ARG A 172 -14.51 33.13 21.50
C ARG A 172 -13.96 34.33 20.72
N SER A 173 -13.24 34.11 19.63
CA SER A 173 -12.72 35.16 18.75
C SER A 173 -13.81 35.90 17.96
N MET A 174 -15.00 35.33 17.77
CA MET A 174 -16.13 35.95 17.06
C MET A 174 -17.11 36.71 17.97
N ARG A 175 -16.91 36.69 19.29
CA ARG A 175 -17.78 37.37 20.28
C ARG A 175 -17.20 38.71 20.78
N HIS A 176 -16.17 39.22 20.11
CA HIS A 176 -15.56 40.53 20.36
C HIS A 176 -15.72 41.44 19.15
#